data_AF-A0A6A4VIA4-F1
#
_entry.id   AF-A0A6A4VIA4-F1
#
_cell.length_a   1.000
_cell.length_b   1.000
_cell.length_c   1.000
_cell.angle_alpha   90.00
_cell.angle_beta   90.00
_cell.angle_gamma   90.00
#
_symmetry.space_group_name_H-M   'P 1'
#
loop_
_entity.id
_entity.type
_entity.pdbx_description
1 polymer ?
#
loop_
_entity_poly.entity_id
_entity_poly.type
_entity_poly.pdbx_seq_one_letter_code
_entity_poly.pdbx_strand_id
1 'polypeptide(L)'
;MSSSPVPNEISAPYEVPHYPIEQIETKLAQQKHISQSYGKGDLDRRSEKPPAEEADAASVEIDDYDYVPHFQRVSISGEDTSGVPAEDLRKASQELVRALGIRERYMTQSHQSFPDTAARFLCSGTSSSTVRHGVRTHIHEHPVHAPSTDNPWEVEWLPPLDCTCQMVGGVYQVKAADGTVRDYAYPGKEQFLVDFNYLCAIIADGPLKSFCYRRLTYLSSKFQLHVLLNELRELAAQKSVHHRDFYNVRKVDTHIHAASSMNQKHLLRFIKKMMKTNSEEIVCLNKEGKQMTLRDVFTEMNLTPYDLNVDMLDVHADRNTFHRFDKFNAKYNPVGESSLREVFLKTDNYMKGRYFANIIKEVCADLEESKYQSAEPRLSIYGRSPGEWDKLAKWAVDNNVYSDNVRWLVQTPRLYDIYRSNNLVKNFGEIISNMFKPLFEVSLAPASHPELHKFLQHLVGFDSVDDESKPDNLLFDMDSPPPEEWTGSENPPYVYYVYYTYANMAVLNALREERGLNTFVFRPHCGEAGPVNHLVSTFMMAQSINHGLGLRKVRQGLSGRAEEASPPERWRRGGIDTTGSLVGWYGPCC
;
A
#
# COMPACT_ATOMS: atom_id res chain seq x y z
N MET A 1 -10.78 56.80 12.10
CA MET A 1 -10.15 55.83 13.03
C MET A 1 -10.29 54.46 12.39
N SER A 2 -9.24 54.00 11.70
CA SER A 2 -9.19 52.69 11.06
C SER A 2 -8.45 51.71 11.97
N SER A 3 -9.07 50.57 12.29
CA SER A 3 -8.38 49.44 12.91
C SER A 3 -8.24 48.32 11.88
N SER A 4 -7.03 48.21 11.34
CA SER A 4 -6.53 47.11 10.52
C SER A 4 -6.45 45.80 11.33
N PRO A 5 -6.82 44.62 10.77
CA PRO A 5 -6.48 43.34 11.37
C PRO A 5 -5.08 42.89 10.91
N VAL A 6 -4.30 42.36 11.86
CA VAL A 6 -2.96 41.79 11.70
C VAL A 6 -3.06 40.35 11.18
N PRO A 7 -2.17 39.87 10.28
CA PRO A 7 -2.15 38.48 9.85
C PRO A 7 -1.17 37.65 10.70
N ASN A 8 -1.54 36.42 11.06
CA ASN A 8 -0.61 35.45 11.68
C ASN A 8 -0.85 34.04 11.11
N GLU A 9 0.10 33.57 10.29
CA GLU A 9 0.50 32.15 10.21
C GLU A 9 1.37 31.87 11.48
N ILE A 10 1.54 30.69 12.10
CA ILE A 10 1.86 29.31 11.65
C ILE A 10 1.54 28.32 12.82
N SER A 11 1.36 27.02 12.49
CA SER A 11 1.91 25.83 13.20
C SER A 11 1.06 25.08 14.25
N ALA A 12 0.59 23.86 13.90
CA ALA A 12 -0.07 22.85 14.78
C ALA A 12 0.93 22.16 15.76
N PRO A 13 0.53 21.32 16.76
CA PRO A 13 -0.77 20.67 17.02
C PRO A 13 -1.17 20.62 18.52
N TYR A 14 -1.97 21.57 18.98
CA TYR A 14 -2.93 21.35 20.07
C TYR A 14 -4.13 22.21 19.71
N GLU A 15 -5.19 21.58 19.22
CA GLU A 15 -6.43 22.30 18.89
C GLU A 15 -7.06 22.80 20.20
N VAL A 16 -6.68 24.00 20.61
CA VAL A 16 -7.52 24.79 21.52
C VAL A 16 -8.75 25.20 20.68
N PRO A 17 -9.99 24.90 21.14
CA PRO A 17 -11.18 25.14 20.35
C PRO A 17 -11.25 26.62 19.91
N HIS A 18 -11.27 26.86 18.61
CA HIS A 18 -11.26 28.21 18.00
C HIS A 18 -12.60 28.97 18.15
N TYR A 19 -13.56 28.42 18.91
CA TYR A 19 -14.89 28.98 19.08
C TYR A 19 -15.15 29.32 20.55
N PRO A 20 -15.80 30.45 20.85
CA PRO A 20 -16.24 30.79 22.21
C PRO A 20 -17.04 29.62 22.81
N ILE A 21 -16.84 29.33 24.10
CA ILE A 21 -17.47 28.21 24.83
C ILE A 21 -19.00 28.18 24.61
N GLU A 22 -19.63 29.35 24.54
CA GLU A 22 -21.07 29.50 24.25
C GLU A 22 -21.51 28.92 22.90
N GLN A 23 -20.69 29.01 21.84
CA GLN A 23 -21.01 28.43 20.53
C GLN A 23 -20.91 26.90 20.55
N ILE A 24 -19.98 26.36 21.35
CA ILE A 24 -19.83 24.92 21.56
C ILE A 24 -21.02 24.40 22.38
N GLU A 25 -21.43 25.11 23.44
CA GLU A 25 -22.61 24.77 24.23
C GLU A 25 -23.90 24.85 23.41
N THR A 26 -24.04 25.86 22.55
CA THR A 26 -25.21 25.99 21.66
C THR A 26 -25.26 24.87 20.64
N LYS A 27 -24.13 24.51 20.02
CA LYS A 27 -24.03 23.34 19.12
C LYS A 27 -24.33 22.03 19.87
N LEU A 28 -23.85 21.87 21.09
CA LEU A 28 -24.13 20.70 21.94
C LEU A 28 -25.60 20.63 22.35
N ALA A 29 -26.26 21.76 22.60
CA ALA A 29 -27.69 21.83 22.92
C ALA A 29 -28.55 21.49 21.71
N GLN A 30 -28.24 22.05 20.53
CA GLN A 30 -28.88 21.68 19.26
C GLN A 30 -28.67 20.20 18.95
N GLN A 31 -27.45 19.69 19.16
CA GLN A 31 -27.14 18.27 18.99
C GLN A 31 -27.97 17.40 19.94
N LYS A 32 -28.07 17.73 21.23
CA LYS A 32 -28.91 16.99 22.20
C LYS A 32 -30.37 16.97 21.79
N HIS A 33 -30.90 18.10 21.29
CA HIS A 33 -32.27 18.18 20.78
C HIS A 33 -32.49 17.27 19.56
N ILE A 34 -31.54 17.25 18.63
CA ILE A 34 -31.56 16.38 17.46
C ILE A 34 -31.49 14.90 17.88
N SER A 35 -30.57 14.52 18.77
CA SER A 35 -30.46 13.15 19.30
C SER A 35 -31.74 12.69 20.03
N GLN A 36 -32.39 13.59 20.77
CA GLN A 36 -33.66 13.30 21.46
C GLN A 36 -34.85 13.16 20.49
N SER A 37 -34.87 13.89 19.37
CA SER A 37 -35.90 13.70 18.34
C SER A 37 -35.69 12.42 17.54
N TYR A 38 -34.44 12.02 17.31
CA TYR A 38 -34.10 10.77 16.63
C TYR A 38 -34.49 9.52 17.43
N GLY A 39 -34.45 9.57 18.76
CA GLY A 39 -34.87 8.45 19.61
C GLY A 39 -36.39 8.27 19.79
N LYS A 40 -37.22 9.22 19.33
CA LYS A 40 -38.69 9.19 19.53
C LYS A 40 -39.54 9.37 18.28
N GLY A 41 -38.98 9.85 17.15
CA GLY A 41 -39.78 10.38 16.04
C GLY A 41 -39.79 9.58 14.72
N ASP A 42 -38.92 8.58 14.52
CA ASP A 42 -38.77 7.92 13.21
C ASP A 42 -39.27 6.46 13.16
N LEU A 43 -39.83 5.95 14.26
CA LEU A 43 -40.60 4.69 14.24
C LEU A 43 -41.90 4.82 13.41
N ASP A 44 -42.40 6.05 13.20
CA ASP A 44 -43.67 6.32 12.51
C ASP A 44 -43.54 6.71 11.04
N ARG A 45 -42.32 6.91 10.50
CA ARG A 45 -42.12 7.15 9.07
C ARG A 45 -41.70 5.86 8.37
N ARG A 46 -42.61 4.88 8.39
CA ARG A 46 -42.64 3.82 7.39
C ARG A 46 -42.69 4.48 6.02
N SER A 47 -41.78 4.07 5.15
CA SER A 47 -41.70 4.45 3.75
C SER A 47 -43.07 4.40 3.09
N GLU A 48 -43.63 5.55 2.75
CA GLU A 48 -44.74 5.64 1.80
C GLU A 48 -44.23 5.07 0.47
N LYS A 49 -44.53 3.80 0.21
CA LYS A 49 -44.43 3.20 -1.12
C LYS A 49 -45.43 3.92 -2.03
N PRO A 50 -45.09 4.17 -3.31
CA PRO A 50 -46.11 4.51 -4.30
C PRO A 50 -47.09 3.31 -4.43
N PRO A 51 -48.36 3.53 -4.80
CA PRO A 51 -49.36 2.47 -4.83
C PRO A 51 -48.99 1.48 -5.94
N ALA A 52 -48.56 0.28 -5.53
CA ALA A 52 -48.43 -0.88 -6.40
C ALA A 52 -49.34 -1.98 -5.83
N GLU A 53 -50.11 -2.58 -6.75
CA GLU A 53 -51.16 -3.56 -6.52
C GLU A 53 -50.71 -4.75 -5.67
N GLU A 54 -51.68 -5.32 -4.97
CA GLU A 54 -51.58 -6.38 -3.97
C GLU A 54 -50.65 -7.54 -4.34
N ALA A 55 -49.57 -7.71 -3.57
CA ALA A 55 -48.89 -8.99 -3.41
C ALA A 55 -48.31 -9.09 -1.99
N ASP A 56 -48.64 -10.20 -1.33
CA ASP A 56 -48.38 -10.55 0.07
C ASP A 56 -47.04 -10.06 0.65
N ALA A 57 -47.12 -9.20 1.67
CA ALA A 57 -45.98 -8.77 2.45
C ALA A 57 -45.76 -9.71 3.64
N ALA A 58 -44.90 -10.71 3.47
CA ALA A 58 -44.22 -11.35 4.60
C ALA A 58 -43.40 -10.28 5.35
N SER A 59 -43.61 -10.16 6.65
CA SER A 59 -42.89 -9.24 7.53
C SER A 59 -41.40 -9.61 7.58
N VAL A 60 -40.58 -8.84 6.87
CA VAL A 60 -39.12 -8.89 7.03
C VAL A 60 -38.79 -8.22 8.37
N GLU A 61 -38.31 -9.00 9.35
CA GLU A 61 -37.74 -8.47 10.58
C GLU A 61 -36.48 -7.66 10.21
N ILE A 62 -36.53 -6.35 10.39
CA ILE A 62 -35.38 -5.44 10.19
C ILE A 62 -34.65 -5.40 11.53
N ASP A 63 -33.40 -5.87 11.52
CA ASP A 63 -32.50 -5.91 12.68
C ASP A 63 -32.20 -4.48 13.18
N ASP A 64 -32.16 -4.25 14.49
CA ASP A 64 -31.95 -2.93 15.13
C ASP A 64 -30.60 -2.27 14.74
N TYR A 65 -29.70 -3.04 14.12
CA TYR A 65 -28.44 -2.56 13.54
C TYR A 65 -28.56 -1.87 12.18
N ASP A 66 -29.72 -1.93 11.52
CA ASP A 66 -30.00 -1.26 10.23
C ASP A 66 -30.55 0.18 10.42
N TYR A 67 -30.16 0.88 11.50
CA TYR A 67 -30.42 2.31 11.63
C TYR A 67 -29.66 3.09 10.54
N VAL A 68 -30.36 3.44 9.45
CA VAL A 68 -29.87 4.36 8.43
C VAL A 68 -30.33 5.76 8.80
N PRO A 69 -29.43 6.67 9.26
CA PRO A 69 -29.83 8.03 9.57
C PRO A 69 -30.42 8.67 8.31
N HIS A 70 -31.59 9.32 8.44
CA HIS A 70 -32.14 10.08 7.33
C HIS A 70 -31.25 11.29 7.05
N PHE A 71 -30.34 11.15 6.08
CA PHE A 71 -29.48 12.24 5.62
C PHE A 71 -30.21 13.15 4.64
N GLN A 72 -30.06 14.46 4.79
CA GLN A 72 -30.56 15.42 3.83
C GLN A 72 -29.75 15.29 2.54
N ARG A 73 -30.45 15.00 1.44
CA ARG A 73 -29.84 14.82 0.12
C ARG A 73 -30.25 15.98 -0.78
N VAL A 74 -29.26 16.64 -1.38
CA VAL A 74 -29.49 17.63 -2.42
C VAL A 74 -29.40 16.94 -3.77
N SER A 75 -30.51 16.97 -4.51
CA SER A 75 -30.53 16.60 -5.93
C SER A 75 -30.25 17.84 -6.75
N ILE A 76 -29.23 17.79 -7.60
CA ILE A 76 -28.90 18.86 -8.55
C ILE A 76 -29.29 18.33 -9.93
N SER A 77 -30.37 18.87 -10.49
CA SER A 77 -30.89 18.52 -11.82
C SER A 77 -30.66 19.66 -12.81
N GLY A 78 -30.26 19.33 -14.04
CA GLY A 78 -30.06 20.28 -15.14
C GLY A 78 -29.22 19.70 -16.28
N GLU A 79 -29.54 20.04 -17.52
CA GLU A 79 -28.93 19.48 -18.74
C GLU A 79 -27.46 19.91 -18.93
N ASP A 80 -27.04 21.06 -18.38
CA ASP A 80 -25.71 21.65 -18.59
C ASP A 80 -24.64 21.30 -17.53
N THR A 81 -24.88 20.28 -16.71
CA THR A 81 -24.00 19.96 -15.56
C THR A 81 -22.64 19.35 -15.94
N SER A 82 -22.50 18.82 -17.17
CA SER A 82 -21.27 18.17 -17.64
C SER A 82 -20.19 19.17 -18.04
N GLY A 83 -20.59 20.35 -18.53
CA GLY A 83 -19.66 21.38 -18.95
C GLY A 83 -18.89 21.11 -20.25
N VAL A 84 -19.31 20.10 -20.99
CA VAL A 84 -18.81 19.73 -22.33
C VAL A 84 -20.00 19.49 -23.26
N PRO A 85 -19.86 19.68 -24.58
CA PRO A 85 -20.90 19.36 -25.55
C PRO A 85 -21.43 17.93 -25.39
N ALA A 86 -22.71 17.71 -25.74
CA ALA A 86 -23.35 16.40 -25.58
C ALA A 86 -22.64 15.28 -26.36
N GLU A 87 -22.06 15.60 -27.52
CA GLU A 87 -21.28 14.64 -28.33
C GLU A 87 -19.99 14.22 -27.62
N ASP A 88 -19.25 15.19 -27.06
CA ASP A 88 -18.03 14.95 -26.29
C ASP A 88 -18.33 14.16 -25.00
N LEU A 89 -19.48 14.44 -24.36
CA LEU A 89 -19.94 13.69 -23.20
C LEU A 89 -20.16 12.20 -23.55
N ARG A 90 -20.82 11.93 -24.68
CA ARG A 90 -21.05 10.55 -25.14
C ARG A 90 -19.72 9.85 -25.42
N LYS A 91 -18.79 10.51 -26.12
CA LYS A 91 -17.45 9.96 -26.40
C LYS A 91 -16.69 9.68 -25.10
N ALA A 92 -16.63 10.65 -24.18
CA ALA A 92 -15.97 10.51 -22.88
C ALA A 92 -16.57 9.35 -22.06
N SER A 93 -17.89 9.18 -22.08
CA SER A 93 -18.55 8.06 -21.38
C SER A 93 -18.14 6.70 -21.95
N GLN A 94 -18.07 6.57 -23.29
CA GLN A 94 -17.66 5.33 -23.95
C GLN A 94 -16.19 5.00 -23.65
N GLU A 95 -15.32 6.00 -23.65
CA GLU A 95 -13.89 5.83 -23.32
C GLU A 95 -13.68 5.40 -21.87
N LEU A 96 -14.41 5.99 -20.92
CA LEU A 96 -14.36 5.61 -19.51
C LEU A 96 -14.90 4.19 -19.27
N VAL A 97 -16.01 3.81 -19.91
CA VAL A 97 -16.56 2.45 -19.82
C VAL A 97 -15.56 1.44 -20.39
N ARG A 98 -14.94 1.74 -21.53
CA ARG A 98 -13.90 0.88 -22.11
C ARG A 98 -12.68 0.75 -21.20
N ALA A 99 -12.21 1.85 -20.62
CA ALA A 99 -11.09 1.84 -19.69
C ALA A 99 -11.38 0.97 -18.44
N LEU A 100 -12.60 1.08 -17.89
CA LEU A 100 -13.04 0.25 -16.77
C LEU A 100 -13.17 -1.22 -17.16
N GLY A 101 -13.66 -1.53 -18.36
CA GLY A 101 -13.73 -2.90 -18.90
C GLY A 101 -12.35 -3.52 -19.11
N ILE A 102 -11.36 -2.74 -19.54
CA ILE A 102 -9.95 -3.19 -19.59
C ILE A 102 -9.49 -3.57 -18.17
N ARG A 103 -9.68 -2.68 -17.17
CA ARG A 103 -9.28 -3.00 -15.79
C ARG A 103 -9.99 -4.24 -15.24
N GLU A 104 -11.30 -4.37 -15.45
CA GLU A 104 -12.09 -5.53 -14.99
C GLU A 104 -11.57 -6.85 -15.57
N ARG A 105 -11.24 -6.86 -16.86
CA ARG A 105 -10.65 -8.04 -17.53
C ARG A 105 -9.33 -8.45 -16.88
N TYR A 106 -8.44 -7.50 -16.59
CA TYR A 106 -7.16 -7.80 -15.97
C TYR A 106 -7.33 -8.26 -14.51
N MET A 107 -8.18 -7.61 -13.72
CA MET A 107 -8.47 -8.08 -12.35
C MET A 107 -9.00 -9.51 -12.35
N THR A 108 -9.89 -9.84 -13.28
CA THR A 108 -10.45 -11.19 -13.44
C THR A 108 -9.38 -12.22 -13.83
N GLN A 109 -8.54 -11.94 -14.83
CA GLN A 109 -7.49 -12.86 -15.28
C GLN A 109 -6.44 -13.17 -14.20
N SER A 110 -6.23 -12.25 -13.27
CA SER A 110 -5.25 -12.40 -12.19
C SER A 110 -5.85 -12.82 -10.85
N HIS A 111 -7.15 -13.11 -10.80
CA HIS A 111 -7.89 -13.44 -9.57
C HIS A 111 -7.77 -12.34 -8.49
N GLN A 112 -7.64 -11.09 -8.91
CA GLN A 112 -7.63 -9.92 -8.03
C GLN A 112 -9.04 -9.33 -7.90
N SER A 113 -9.33 -8.66 -6.79
CA SER A 113 -10.66 -8.08 -6.57
C SER A 113 -10.92 -6.87 -7.48
N PHE A 114 -12.11 -6.80 -8.07
CA PHE A 114 -12.64 -5.61 -8.73
C PHE A 114 -13.85 -5.06 -7.96
N PRO A 115 -14.06 -3.73 -7.86
CA PRO A 115 -15.14 -3.19 -7.03
C PRO A 115 -16.54 -3.60 -7.52
N ASP A 116 -17.32 -4.28 -6.67
CA ASP A 116 -18.68 -4.77 -7.00
C ASP A 116 -19.62 -3.68 -7.50
N THR A 117 -19.50 -2.47 -6.98
CA THR A 117 -20.31 -1.33 -7.43
C THR A 117 -19.98 -0.99 -8.88
N ALA A 118 -18.70 -0.97 -9.24
CA ALA A 118 -18.27 -0.68 -10.62
C ALA A 118 -18.71 -1.81 -11.55
N ALA A 119 -18.47 -3.08 -11.17
CA ALA A 119 -18.90 -4.26 -11.92
C ALA A 119 -20.40 -4.21 -12.24
N ARG A 120 -21.24 -3.89 -11.24
CA ARG A 120 -22.69 -3.75 -11.42
C ARG A 120 -23.07 -2.74 -12.50
N PHE A 121 -22.42 -1.57 -12.53
CA PHE A 121 -22.70 -0.54 -13.54
C PHE A 121 -22.18 -0.93 -14.94
N LEU A 122 -21.09 -1.71 -15.03
CA LEU A 122 -20.61 -2.25 -16.29
C LEU A 122 -21.53 -3.35 -16.84
N CYS A 123 -22.02 -4.26 -15.99
CA CYS A 123 -22.94 -5.33 -16.36
C CYS A 123 -24.36 -4.85 -16.67
N SER A 124 -24.80 -3.71 -16.14
CA SER A 124 -26.15 -3.17 -16.43
C SER A 124 -26.36 -2.82 -17.91
N GLY A 125 -25.31 -2.84 -18.73
CA GLY A 125 -25.38 -2.71 -20.19
C GLY A 125 -25.60 -4.03 -20.95
N THR A 126 -25.49 -5.19 -20.30
CA THR A 126 -25.71 -6.53 -20.89
C THR A 126 -26.93 -7.20 -20.26
N SER A 127 -27.85 -7.68 -21.10
CA SER A 127 -29.21 -8.12 -20.76
C SER A 127 -29.30 -9.46 -20.02
N SER A 128 -28.54 -9.63 -18.94
CA SER A 128 -28.72 -10.69 -17.94
C SER A 128 -27.93 -10.35 -16.69
N SER A 129 -28.59 -10.02 -15.58
CA SER A 129 -27.92 -9.98 -14.28
C SER A 129 -28.84 -10.50 -13.18
N THR A 130 -28.60 -11.75 -12.79
CA THR A 130 -28.95 -12.24 -11.46
C THR A 130 -28.21 -11.36 -10.45
N VAL A 131 -28.97 -10.68 -9.59
CA VAL A 131 -28.41 -9.81 -8.55
C VAL A 131 -27.62 -10.67 -7.56
N ARG A 132 -26.29 -10.69 -7.69
CA ARG A 132 -25.43 -11.04 -6.57
C ARG A 132 -25.21 -9.77 -5.78
N HIS A 133 -26.04 -9.54 -4.77
CA HIS A 133 -25.57 -8.73 -3.65
C HIS A 133 -24.30 -9.42 -3.16
N GLY A 134 -23.19 -8.67 -3.06
CA GLY A 134 -22.03 -9.15 -2.30
C GLY A 134 -22.62 -9.73 -1.02
N VAL A 135 -22.40 -11.03 -0.80
CA VAL A 135 -22.97 -11.74 0.34
C VAL A 135 -22.70 -10.81 1.52
N ARG A 136 -23.76 -10.30 2.16
CA ARG A 136 -23.61 -9.69 3.48
C ARG A 136 -23.12 -10.86 4.31
N THR A 137 -21.81 -11.04 4.34
CA THR A 137 -21.18 -12.09 5.09
C THR A 137 -21.58 -11.79 6.51
N HIS A 138 -22.45 -12.62 7.06
CA HIS A 138 -23.02 -12.39 8.37
C HIS A 138 -21.86 -12.22 9.37
N ILE A 139 -22.10 -11.59 10.52
CA ILE A 139 -21.07 -11.41 11.57
C ILE A 139 -20.40 -12.76 11.95
N HIS A 140 -21.03 -13.90 11.71
CA HIS A 140 -20.43 -15.23 11.91
C HIS A 140 -19.37 -15.64 10.84
N GLU A 141 -19.43 -15.08 9.62
CA GLU A 141 -18.43 -15.22 8.55
C GLU A 141 -17.34 -14.14 8.61
N HIS A 142 -17.57 -13.10 9.44
CA HIS A 142 -16.52 -12.28 10.03
C HIS A 142 -16.33 -12.69 11.49
N PRO A 143 -15.94 -13.95 11.78
CA PRO A 143 -15.62 -14.29 13.15
C PRO A 143 -14.60 -13.24 13.58
N VAL A 144 -14.88 -12.59 14.71
CA VAL A 144 -13.81 -12.02 15.52
C VAL A 144 -12.89 -13.22 15.70
N HIS A 145 -11.86 -13.35 14.87
CA HIS A 145 -10.90 -14.44 15.00
C HIS A 145 -10.33 -14.22 16.40
N ALA A 146 -10.85 -14.99 17.35
CA ALA A 146 -10.19 -15.15 18.62
C ALA A 146 -8.79 -15.65 18.27
N PRO A 147 -7.75 -15.18 18.97
CA PRO A 147 -6.41 -15.67 18.72
C PRO A 147 -6.44 -17.19 18.68
N SER A 148 -6.03 -17.79 17.56
CA SER A 148 -6.08 -19.25 17.45
C SER A 148 -5.04 -19.83 18.39
N THR A 149 -5.42 -20.79 19.22
CA THR A 149 -4.49 -21.54 20.06
C THR A 149 -3.75 -22.63 19.29
N ASP A 150 -4.07 -22.82 18.02
CA ASP A 150 -3.45 -23.84 17.17
C ASP A 150 -2.08 -23.38 16.65
N ASN A 151 -1.26 -24.34 16.21
CA ASN A 151 0.05 -24.03 15.66
C ASN A 151 -0.10 -23.24 14.34
N PRO A 152 0.39 -21.99 14.25
CA PRO A 152 0.17 -21.13 13.07
C PRO A 152 0.91 -21.60 11.81
N TRP A 153 1.80 -22.57 11.94
CA TRP A 153 2.58 -23.15 10.85
C TRP A 153 2.14 -24.57 10.47
N GLU A 154 1.03 -25.05 11.06
CA GLU A 154 0.40 -26.29 10.64
C GLU A 154 -0.36 -26.07 9.32
N VAL A 155 -0.07 -26.91 8.33
CA VAL A 155 -0.60 -26.77 6.97
C VAL A 155 -1.00 -28.11 6.41
N GLU A 156 -1.99 -28.09 5.53
CA GLU A 156 -2.35 -29.24 4.73
C GLU A 156 -1.28 -29.50 3.66
N TRP A 157 -0.88 -30.77 3.55
CA TRP A 157 0.10 -31.24 2.58
C TRP A 157 -0.61 -31.87 1.39
N LEU A 158 -0.74 -31.08 0.32
CA LEU A 158 -1.28 -31.57 -0.94
C LEU A 158 -0.27 -32.47 -1.66
N PRO A 159 -0.70 -33.55 -2.32
CA PRO A 159 0.18 -34.41 -3.11
C PRO A 159 0.80 -33.64 -4.29
N PRO A 160 2.02 -34.02 -4.72
CA PRO A 160 2.66 -33.37 -5.86
C PRO A 160 1.84 -33.58 -7.13
N LEU A 161 1.77 -32.55 -7.96
CA LEU A 161 1.13 -32.61 -9.27
C LEU A 161 2.17 -33.04 -10.31
N ASP A 162 1.81 -33.99 -11.19
CA ASP A 162 2.65 -34.42 -12.32
C ASP A 162 2.64 -33.36 -13.45
N CYS A 163 3.12 -32.17 -13.12
CA CYS A 163 3.22 -31.04 -14.03
C CYS A 163 4.61 -30.42 -13.90
N THR A 164 5.10 -29.84 -14.99
CA THR A 164 6.38 -29.12 -15.04
C THR A 164 6.13 -27.66 -15.39
N CYS A 165 6.92 -26.75 -14.82
CA CYS A 165 6.86 -25.34 -15.16
C CYS A 165 8.12 -24.92 -15.94
N GLN A 166 7.93 -24.14 -17.00
CA GLN A 166 9.03 -23.57 -17.78
C GLN A 166 8.72 -22.12 -18.11
N MET A 167 9.73 -21.24 -17.97
CA MET A 167 9.62 -19.86 -18.42
C MET A 167 9.85 -19.78 -19.93
N VAL A 168 8.92 -19.16 -20.65
CA VAL A 168 8.97 -18.95 -22.10
C VAL A 168 8.68 -17.48 -22.38
N GLY A 169 9.68 -16.75 -22.86
CA GLY A 169 9.56 -15.32 -23.16
C GLY A 169 9.21 -14.50 -21.91
N GLY A 170 9.79 -14.85 -20.77
CA GLY A 170 9.59 -14.16 -19.50
C GLY A 170 8.33 -14.53 -18.73
N VAL A 171 7.48 -15.41 -19.24
CA VAL A 171 6.26 -15.87 -18.56
C VAL A 171 6.31 -17.37 -18.35
N TYR A 172 6.00 -17.81 -17.13
CA TYR A 172 5.91 -19.23 -16.79
C TYR A 172 4.69 -19.88 -17.46
N GLN A 173 4.91 -21.06 -18.00
CA GLN A 173 3.88 -21.96 -18.53
C GLN A 173 3.94 -23.27 -17.76
N VAL A 174 2.77 -23.79 -17.37
CA VAL A 174 2.65 -25.09 -16.69
C VAL A 174 2.23 -26.13 -17.71
N LYS A 175 3.04 -27.18 -17.87
CA LYS A 175 2.80 -28.31 -18.77
C LYS A 175 2.39 -29.53 -17.95
N ALA A 176 1.32 -30.19 -18.36
CA ALA A 176 0.93 -31.47 -17.80
C ALA A 176 1.89 -32.60 -18.23
N ALA A 177 1.78 -33.77 -17.61
CA ALA A 177 2.63 -34.94 -17.89
C ALA A 177 2.58 -35.40 -19.36
N ASP A 178 1.48 -35.13 -20.06
CA ASP A 178 1.27 -35.40 -21.49
C ASP A 178 1.97 -34.38 -22.41
N GLY A 179 2.58 -33.34 -21.85
CA GLY A 179 3.21 -32.23 -22.56
C GLY A 179 2.25 -31.10 -22.94
N THR A 180 0.95 -31.22 -22.64
CA THR A 180 -0.05 -30.19 -22.93
C THR A 180 0.14 -29.00 -22.01
N VAL A 181 0.22 -27.79 -22.59
CA VAL A 181 0.29 -26.54 -21.81
C VAL A 181 -1.09 -26.25 -21.23
N ARG A 182 -1.16 -26.05 -19.92
CA ARG A 182 -2.39 -25.62 -19.25
C ARG A 182 -2.74 -24.20 -19.66
N ASP A 183 -4.01 -24.02 -20.02
CA ASP A 183 -4.53 -22.74 -20.49
C ASP A 183 -4.88 -21.82 -19.31
N TYR A 184 -3.85 -21.20 -18.74
CA TYR A 184 -4.02 -20.16 -17.73
C TYR A 184 -4.04 -18.79 -18.39
N ALA A 185 -5.11 -18.03 -18.15
CA ALA A 185 -5.34 -16.76 -18.83
C ALA A 185 -4.38 -15.67 -18.32
N TYR A 186 -3.65 -15.04 -19.24
CA TYR A 186 -2.94 -13.80 -19.01
C TYR A 186 -2.87 -12.99 -20.33
N PRO A 187 -2.71 -11.66 -20.27
CA PRO A 187 -2.63 -10.84 -21.46
C PRO A 187 -1.24 -11.00 -22.09
N GLY A 188 -1.19 -11.38 -23.36
CA GLY A 188 0.06 -11.35 -24.12
C GLY A 188 0.61 -9.92 -24.27
N LYS A 189 1.91 -9.81 -24.56
CA LYS A 189 2.64 -8.54 -24.68
C LYS A 189 1.94 -7.60 -25.67
N GLU A 190 1.48 -8.15 -26.80
CA GLU A 190 0.81 -7.37 -27.84
C GLU A 190 -0.51 -6.75 -27.33
N GLN A 191 -1.38 -7.58 -26.77
CA GLN A 191 -2.66 -7.13 -26.22
C GLN A 191 -2.46 -6.09 -25.11
N PHE A 192 -1.46 -6.32 -24.24
CA PHE A 192 -1.11 -5.35 -23.22
C PHE A 192 -0.72 -4.00 -23.79
N LEU A 193 0.18 -3.97 -24.78
CA LEU A 193 0.63 -2.72 -25.38
C LEU A 193 -0.50 -1.99 -26.11
N VAL A 194 -1.43 -2.72 -26.75
CA VAL A 194 -2.63 -2.13 -27.36
C VAL A 194 -3.50 -1.45 -26.31
N ASP A 195 -3.81 -2.14 -25.21
CA ASP A 195 -4.65 -1.58 -24.14
C ASP A 195 -3.95 -0.42 -23.41
N PHE A 196 -2.65 -0.56 -23.14
CA PHE A 196 -1.82 0.45 -22.50
C PHE A 196 -1.72 1.73 -23.34
N ASN A 197 -1.44 1.60 -24.64
CA ASN A 197 -1.39 2.74 -25.56
C ASN A 197 -2.76 3.41 -25.72
N TYR A 198 -3.83 2.62 -25.74
CA TYR A 198 -5.19 3.16 -25.71
C TYR A 198 -5.44 4.02 -24.46
N LEU A 199 -5.08 3.53 -23.26
CA LEU A 199 -5.24 4.29 -22.02
C LEU A 199 -4.34 5.54 -21.97
N CYS A 200 -3.11 5.44 -22.45
CA CYS A 200 -2.22 6.59 -22.60
C CYS A 200 -2.82 7.66 -23.52
N ALA A 201 -3.47 7.25 -24.63
CA ALA A 201 -4.09 8.15 -25.58
C ALA A 201 -5.30 8.90 -24.98
N ILE A 202 -6.20 8.20 -24.26
CA ILE A 202 -7.38 8.86 -23.66
C ILE A 202 -7.00 9.82 -22.52
N ILE A 203 -5.87 9.61 -21.83
CA ILE A 203 -5.37 10.56 -20.82
C ILE A 203 -4.97 11.91 -21.45
N ALA A 204 -4.54 11.88 -22.71
CA ALA A 204 -4.23 13.08 -23.49
C ALA A 204 -5.46 13.70 -24.18
N ASP A 205 -6.64 13.07 -24.13
CA ASP A 205 -7.88 13.60 -24.71
C ASP A 205 -8.40 14.80 -23.89
N GLY A 206 -8.42 15.98 -24.51
CA GLY A 206 -8.79 17.25 -23.87
C GLY A 206 -10.24 17.30 -23.36
N PRO A 207 -11.25 16.93 -24.18
CA PRO A 207 -12.64 16.85 -23.74
C PRO A 207 -12.86 15.89 -22.56
N LEU A 208 -12.32 14.67 -22.64
CA LEU A 208 -12.41 13.69 -21.55
C LEU A 208 -11.77 14.22 -20.27
N LYS A 209 -10.57 14.81 -20.37
CA LYS A 209 -9.90 15.42 -19.22
C LYS A 209 -10.72 16.54 -18.58
N SER A 210 -11.32 17.39 -19.41
CA SER A 210 -12.19 18.49 -18.96
C SER A 210 -13.45 17.97 -18.25
N PHE A 211 -14.08 16.94 -18.82
CA PHE A 211 -15.22 16.26 -18.22
C PHE A 211 -14.86 15.64 -16.86
N CYS A 212 -13.77 14.87 -16.79
CA CYS A 212 -13.29 14.25 -15.55
C CYS A 212 -12.96 15.28 -14.48
N TYR A 213 -12.28 16.38 -14.84
CA TYR A 213 -11.97 17.46 -13.90
C TYR A 213 -13.24 18.09 -13.32
N ARG A 214 -14.21 18.46 -14.17
CA ARG A 214 -15.50 19.02 -13.73
C ARG A 214 -16.27 18.02 -12.88
N ARG A 215 -16.29 16.73 -13.26
CA ARG A 215 -16.97 15.69 -12.51
C ARG A 215 -16.36 15.49 -11.12
N LEU A 216 -15.04 15.45 -11.01
CA LEU A 216 -14.35 15.33 -9.71
C LEU A 216 -14.58 16.56 -8.84
N THR A 217 -14.57 17.75 -9.44
CA THR A 217 -14.88 19.02 -8.73
C THR A 217 -16.31 19.00 -8.20
N TYR A 218 -17.27 18.60 -9.04
CA TYR A 218 -18.66 18.43 -8.65
C TYR A 218 -18.82 17.43 -7.50
N LEU A 219 -18.14 16.27 -7.56
CA LEU A 219 -18.19 15.28 -6.48
C LEU A 219 -17.60 15.82 -5.18
N SER A 220 -16.50 16.57 -5.25
CA SER A 220 -15.89 17.24 -4.09
C SER A 220 -16.85 18.25 -3.47
N SER A 221 -17.44 19.13 -4.28
CA SER A 221 -18.41 20.14 -3.81
C SER A 221 -19.68 19.49 -3.26
N LYS A 222 -20.17 18.41 -3.87
CA LYS A 222 -21.30 17.62 -3.37
C LYS A 222 -21.00 17.03 -1.99
N PHE A 223 -19.78 16.51 -1.77
CA PHE A 223 -19.37 16.01 -0.47
C PHE A 223 -19.26 17.13 0.57
N GLN A 224 -18.70 18.29 0.21
CA GLN A 224 -18.67 19.46 1.10
C GLN A 224 -20.07 19.92 1.51
N LEU A 225 -21.01 19.97 0.56
CA LEU A 225 -22.40 20.31 0.85
C LEU A 225 -23.07 19.25 1.75
N HIS A 226 -22.78 17.97 1.53
CA HIS A 226 -23.24 16.91 2.41
C HIS A 226 -22.74 17.12 3.85
N VAL A 227 -21.46 17.43 4.05
CA VAL A 227 -20.90 17.73 5.37
C VAL A 227 -21.65 18.91 6.02
N LEU A 228 -21.84 20.03 5.30
CA LEU A 228 -22.55 21.20 5.82
C LEU A 228 -24.00 20.91 6.26
N LEU A 229 -24.70 20.00 5.56
CA LEU A 229 -26.09 19.67 5.85
C LEU A 229 -26.24 18.57 6.91
N ASN A 230 -25.27 17.66 6.99
CA ASN A 230 -25.41 16.40 7.72
C ASN A 230 -24.40 16.19 8.85
N GLU A 231 -23.41 17.07 9.06
CA GLU A 231 -22.38 16.92 10.11
C GLU A 231 -23.00 16.61 11.48
N LEU A 232 -24.00 17.38 11.92
CA LEU A 232 -24.67 17.15 13.20
C LEU A 232 -25.40 15.80 13.28
N ARG A 233 -25.95 15.32 12.14
CA ARG A 233 -26.63 14.03 12.04
C ARG A 233 -25.63 12.87 12.06
N GLU A 234 -24.50 13.02 11.37
CA GLU A 234 -23.39 12.06 11.42
C GLU A 234 -22.83 11.95 12.83
N LEU A 235 -22.60 13.08 13.50
CA LEU A 235 -22.15 13.12 14.89
C LEU A 235 -23.15 12.49 15.86
N ALA A 236 -24.45 12.71 15.64
CA ALA A 236 -25.50 12.07 16.44
C ALA A 236 -25.54 10.55 16.19
N ALA A 237 -25.41 10.11 14.94
CA ALA A 237 -25.38 8.70 14.55
C ALA A 237 -24.13 7.97 15.09
N GLN A 238 -22.97 8.63 15.11
CA GLN A 238 -21.77 8.08 15.76
C GLN A 238 -21.98 7.91 17.27
N LYS A 239 -22.61 8.89 17.94
CA LYS A 239 -22.91 8.83 19.37
C LYS A 239 -24.00 7.81 19.75
N SER A 240 -24.92 7.49 18.83
CA SER A 240 -25.97 6.48 19.08
C SER A 240 -25.42 5.06 19.08
N VAL A 241 -24.28 4.81 18.42
CA VAL A 241 -23.63 3.49 18.46
C VAL A 241 -22.78 3.38 19.71
N HIS A 242 -23.40 2.88 20.79
CA HIS A 242 -22.70 2.59 22.03
C HIS A 242 -21.52 1.63 21.77
N HIS A 243 -20.37 1.90 22.40
CA HIS A 243 -19.13 1.12 22.34
C HIS A 243 -18.30 1.17 21.04
N ARG A 244 -18.73 1.86 19.97
CA ARG A 244 -17.88 2.09 18.80
C ARG A 244 -17.37 3.54 18.77
N ASP A 245 -16.07 3.69 18.92
CA ASP A 245 -15.37 4.97 18.77
C ASP A 245 -14.11 4.77 17.90
N PHE A 246 -13.31 5.83 17.76
CA PHE A 246 -12.07 5.76 17.00
C PHE A 246 -11.14 4.65 17.48
N TYR A 247 -11.11 4.31 18.77
CA TYR A 247 -10.23 3.28 19.33
C TYR A 247 -10.73 1.87 19.08
N ASN A 248 -12.06 1.68 19.10
CA ASN A 248 -12.70 0.37 18.97
C ASN A 248 -13.04 -0.02 17.52
N VAL A 249 -12.76 0.84 16.54
CA VAL A 249 -12.85 0.49 15.12
C VAL A 249 -11.58 -0.23 14.68
N ARG A 250 -11.75 -1.38 14.02
CA ARG A 250 -10.61 -2.12 13.42
C ARG A 250 -9.97 -1.28 12.31
N LYS A 251 -8.65 -1.14 12.39
CA LYS A 251 -7.83 -0.38 11.45
C LYS A 251 -6.70 -1.28 10.98
N VAL A 252 -6.39 -1.20 9.70
CA VAL A 252 -5.30 -1.95 9.10
C VAL A 252 -4.30 -0.95 8.53
N ASP A 253 -3.04 -1.06 8.94
CA ASP A 253 -1.95 -0.40 8.26
C ASP A 253 -1.59 -1.21 7.01
N THR A 254 -2.09 -0.76 5.86
CA THR A 254 -1.92 -1.45 4.57
C THR A 254 -0.59 -1.13 3.90
N HIS A 255 0.18 -0.17 4.41
CA HIS A 255 1.43 0.29 3.77
C HIS A 255 2.54 0.60 4.76
N ILE A 256 3.18 -0.47 5.24
CA ILE A 256 4.33 -0.41 6.13
C ILE A 256 5.47 -1.33 5.68
N HIS A 257 6.70 -0.88 5.80
CA HIS A 257 7.90 -1.71 5.56
C HIS A 257 8.32 -2.37 6.86
N ALA A 258 8.61 -3.69 6.85
CA ALA A 258 8.95 -4.43 8.06
C ALA A 258 10.19 -3.87 8.79
N ALA A 259 11.21 -3.46 8.02
CA ALA A 259 12.42 -2.83 8.57
C ALA A 259 12.17 -1.45 9.21
N SER A 260 10.96 -0.91 9.08
CA SER A 260 10.56 0.42 9.54
C SER A 260 9.31 0.38 10.42
N SER A 261 8.88 -0.81 10.86
CA SER A 261 7.64 -0.97 11.62
C SER A 261 7.78 -0.57 13.09
N MET A 262 8.99 -0.51 13.63
CA MET A 262 9.27 -0.07 14.99
C MET A 262 9.60 1.43 15.08
N ASN A 263 9.18 2.04 16.19
CA ASN A 263 9.60 3.38 16.58
C ASN A 263 11.11 3.42 16.87
N GLN A 264 11.78 4.52 16.50
CA GLN A 264 13.19 4.82 16.83
C GLN A 264 13.56 4.57 18.31
N LYS A 265 12.69 4.94 19.26
CA LYS A 265 12.93 4.72 20.71
C LYS A 265 12.91 3.24 21.06
N HIS A 266 12.02 2.48 20.42
CA HIS A 266 11.93 1.03 20.59
C HIS A 266 13.16 0.34 20.01
N LEU A 267 13.57 0.69 18.78
CA LEU A 267 14.80 0.20 18.15
C LEU A 267 16.04 0.47 19.01
N LEU A 268 16.20 1.71 19.48
CA LEU A 268 17.32 2.10 20.34
C LEU A 268 17.34 1.29 21.64
N ARG A 269 16.19 1.15 22.31
CA ARG A 269 16.05 0.34 23.53
C ARG A 269 16.43 -1.11 23.27
N PHE A 270 16.01 -1.67 22.13
CA PHE A 270 16.31 -3.03 21.72
C PHE A 270 17.82 -3.23 21.50
N ILE A 271 18.48 -2.34 20.74
CA ILE A 271 19.92 -2.40 20.50
C ILE A 271 20.69 -2.32 21.83
N LYS A 272 20.32 -1.39 22.72
CA LYS A 272 20.93 -1.27 24.06
C LYS A 272 20.71 -2.51 24.92
N LYS A 273 19.54 -3.15 24.84
CA LYS A 273 19.23 -4.41 25.54
C LYS A 273 20.15 -5.53 25.04
N MET A 274 20.24 -5.73 23.72
CA MET A 274 21.10 -6.75 23.12
C MET A 274 22.58 -6.53 23.43
N MET A 275 23.06 -5.28 23.44
CA MET A 275 24.43 -4.95 23.85
C MET A 275 24.73 -5.30 25.31
N LYS A 276 23.73 -5.24 26.21
CA LYS A 276 23.90 -5.58 27.63
C LYS A 276 23.85 -7.08 27.89
N THR A 277 22.99 -7.81 27.15
CA THR A 277 22.74 -9.24 27.39
C THR A 277 23.60 -10.15 26.52
N ASN A 278 23.96 -9.72 25.31
CA ASN A 278 24.54 -10.55 24.25
C ASN A 278 25.82 -9.92 23.64
N SER A 279 26.63 -9.21 24.43
CA SER A 279 27.80 -8.48 23.90
C SER A 279 28.85 -9.38 23.25
N GLU A 280 29.04 -10.59 23.77
CA GLU A 280 30.05 -11.54 23.29
C GLU A 280 29.58 -12.42 22.12
N GLU A 281 28.35 -12.21 21.66
CA GLU A 281 27.80 -13.04 20.60
C GLU A 281 28.36 -12.66 19.24
N ILE A 282 28.68 -13.65 18.41
CA ILE A 282 29.25 -13.44 17.08
C ILE A 282 28.14 -13.03 16.13
N VAL A 283 28.25 -11.81 15.56
CA VAL A 283 27.16 -11.20 14.79
C VAL A 283 27.48 -10.99 13.31
N CYS A 284 28.75 -10.85 12.95
CA CYS A 284 29.17 -10.69 11.55
C CYS A 284 30.61 -11.18 11.33
N LEU A 285 31.02 -11.22 10.07
CA LEU A 285 32.39 -11.42 9.66
C LEU A 285 32.97 -10.08 9.21
N ASN A 286 34.21 -9.77 9.60
CA ASN A 286 34.90 -8.58 9.11
C ASN A 286 35.29 -8.74 7.64
N LYS A 287 35.76 -7.66 6.99
CA LYS A 287 36.25 -7.67 5.59
C LYS A 287 37.37 -8.70 5.35
N GLU A 288 38.09 -9.07 6.40
CA GLU A 288 39.16 -10.09 6.39
C GLU A 288 38.66 -11.51 6.71
N GLY A 289 37.34 -11.72 6.86
CA GLY A 289 36.72 -13.01 7.15
C GLY A 289 36.78 -13.45 8.62
N LYS A 290 37.29 -12.60 9.53
CA LYS A 290 37.34 -12.88 10.96
C LYS A 290 35.97 -12.68 11.62
N GLN A 291 35.58 -13.60 12.51
CA GLN A 291 34.37 -13.47 13.33
C GLN A 291 34.47 -12.26 14.26
N MET A 292 33.42 -11.44 14.26
CA MET A 292 33.28 -10.28 15.13
C MET A 292 32.12 -10.47 16.10
N THR A 293 32.38 -10.19 17.37
CA THR A 293 31.33 -10.11 18.38
C THR A 293 30.52 -8.83 18.24
N LEU A 294 29.34 -8.77 18.85
CA LEU A 294 28.56 -7.53 18.90
C LEU A 294 29.38 -6.40 19.54
N ARG A 295 30.15 -6.69 20.60
CA ARG A 295 31.08 -5.73 21.21
C ARG A 295 32.13 -5.24 20.22
N ASP A 296 32.71 -6.12 19.42
CA ASP A 296 33.72 -5.75 18.42
C ASP A 296 33.15 -4.82 17.36
N VAL A 297 31.91 -5.06 16.91
CA VAL A 297 31.21 -4.19 15.94
C VAL A 297 31.04 -2.78 16.51
N PHE A 298 30.60 -2.64 17.76
CA PHE A 298 30.48 -1.32 18.40
C PHE A 298 31.84 -0.65 18.63
N THR A 299 32.87 -1.44 18.93
CA THR A 299 34.24 -0.94 19.12
C THR A 299 34.84 -0.44 17.81
N GLU A 300 34.64 -1.16 16.69
CA GLU A 300 35.08 -0.73 15.36
C GLU A 300 34.40 0.56 14.92
N MET A 301 33.13 0.74 15.27
CA MET A 301 32.39 1.97 15.03
C MET A 301 32.76 3.12 15.99
N ASN A 302 33.63 2.87 16.97
CA ASN A 302 33.99 3.81 18.03
C ASN A 302 32.75 4.36 18.79
N LEU A 303 31.77 3.49 19.05
CA LEU A 303 30.52 3.83 19.72
C LEU A 303 30.37 3.05 21.02
N THR A 304 30.00 3.73 22.10
CA THR A 304 29.58 3.04 23.32
C THR A 304 28.05 2.94 23.40
N PRO A 305 27.49 1.93 24.12
CA PRO A 305 26.05 1.84 24.41
C PRO A 305 25.45 3.09 25.08
N TYR A 306 26.28 3.87 25.78
CA TYR A 306 25.87 5.12 26.42
C TYR A 306 25.69 6.23 25.39
N ASP A 307 26.59 6.30 24.41
CA ASP A 307 26.62 7.34 23.37
C ASP A 307 25.54 7.17 22.31
N LEU A 308 24.97 5.96 22.14
CA LEU A 308 23.82 5.79 21.25
C LEU A 308 22.61 6.55 21.76
N ASN A 309 22.21 7.54 20.98
CA ASN A 309 20.98 8.28 21.14
C ASN A 309 20.13 8.15 19.86
N VAL A 310 18.92 8.70 19.92
CA VAL A 310 17.97 8.63 18.79
C VAL A 310 18.52 9.34 17.56
N ASP A 311 19.22 10.45 17.73
CA ASP A 311 19.75 11.26 16.64
C ASP A 311 20.94 10.58 15.94
N MET A 312 21.75 9.81 16.68
CA MET A 312 22.85 9.00 16.15
C MET A 312 22.36 7.83 15.28
N LEU A 313 21.15 7.33 15.49
CA LEU A 313 20.56 6.29 14.65
C LEU A 313 20.13 6.84 13.27
N ASP A 314 19.98 8.16 13.12
CA ASP A 314 19.53 8.88 11.91
C ASP A 314 18.30 8.28 11.20
N VAL A 315 17.41 7.66 11.98
CA VAL A 315 16.16 7.05 11.51
C VAL A 315 15.01 8.06 11.35
N HIS A 316 15.31 9.37 11.40
CA HIS A 316 14.31 10.43 11.27
C HIS A 316 13.80 10.56 9.82
N ALA A 317 12.48 10.70 9.67
CA ALA A 317 11.85 11.03 8.40
C ALA A 317 12.08 12.52 8.05
N ASP A 318 13.20 12.84 7.41
CA ASP A 318 13.46 14.17 6.80
C ASP A 318 12.58 14.41 5.54
N ARG A 319 12.36 15.68 5.16
CA ARG A 319 11.70 16.09 3.90
C ARG A 319 12.32 15.45 2.66
N ASN A 320 13.61 15.14 2.69
CA ASN A 320 14.33 14.48 1.59
C ASN A 320 14.18 12.94 1.54
N THR A 321 13.50 12.34 2.52
CA THR A 321 13.24 10.88 2.59
C THR A 321 12.09 10.48 1.68
N PHE A 322 11.18 11.42 1.40
CA PHE A 322 9.88 11.18 0.76
C PHE A 322 9.92 10.96 -0.76
N HIS A 323 11.08 10.70 -1.34
CA HIS A 323 11.21 10.56 -2.81
C HIS A 323 12.29 9.56 -3.25
N ARG A 324 12.96 8.86 -2.33
CA ARG A 324 14.22 8.16 -2.61
C ARG A 324 14.33 6.87 -1.79
N PHE A 325 13.93 5.73 -2.36
CA PHE A 325 14.03 4.43 -1.67
C PHE A 325 15.49 4.01 -1.35
N ASP A 326 16.45 4.46 -2.15
CA ASP A 326 17.89 4.34 -1.89
C ASP A 326 18.33 5.17 -0.68
N LYS A 327 17.83 6.39 -0.50
CA LYS A 327 18.06 7.21 0.71
C LYS A 327 17.27 6.72 1.92
N PHE A 328 16.09 6.11 1.71
CA PHE A 328 15.37 5.38 2.75
C PHE A 328 16.23 4.22 3.27
N ASN A 329 16.77 3.41 2.37
CA ASN A 329 17.74 2.36 2.70
C ASN A 329 19.03 2.90 3.36
N ALA A 330 19.51 4.07 2.95
CA ALA A 330 20.68 4.73 3.55
C ALA A 330 20.39 5.37 4.92
N LYS A 331 19.12 5.74 5.22
CA LYS A 331 18.68 6.23 6.54
C LYS A 331 18.52 5.14 7.58
N TYR A 332 18.36 3.89 7.16
CA TYR A 332 18.49 2.73 8.04
C TYR A 332 19.92 2.23 8.17
N ASN A 333 20.89 3.05 7.76
CA ASN A 333 22.31 2.84 8.02
C ASN A 333 22.68 3.65 9.27
N PRO A 334 22.39 3.18 10.49
CA PRO A 334 22.71 3.96 11.67
C PRO A 334 24.23 4.24 11.67
N VAL A 335 24.58 5.52 11.76
CA VAL A 335 25.97 6.04 11.72
C VAL A 335 26.64 5.97 10.33
N GLY A 336 25.88 5.69 9.26
CA GLY A 336 26.43 5.63 7.89
C GLY A 336 27.16 4.31 7.57
N GLU A 337 27.09 3.32 8.46
CA GLU A 337 27.78 2.03 8.34
C GLU A 337 26.81 0.85 8.16
N SER A 338 27.06 0.05 7.13
CA SER A 338 26.22 -1.09 6.67
C SER A 338 26.05 -2.21 7.70
N SER A 339 26.95 -2.27 8.67
CA SER A 339 27.08 -3.38 9.62
C SER A 339 25.92 -3.46 10.63
N LEU A 340 25.49 -2.35 11.22
CA LEU A 340 24.38 -2.38 12.21
C LEU A 340 23.04 -2.70 11.56
N ARG A 341 22.79 -2.15 10.37
CA ARG A 341 21.61 -2.47 9.57
C ARG A 341 21.56 -3.95 9.25
N GLU A 342 22.69 -4.50 8.82
CA GLU A 342 22.81 -5.93 8.51
C GLU A 342 22.53 -6.81 9.72
N VAL A 343 23.05 -6.44 10.89
CA VAL A 343 22.88 -7.22 12.12
C VAL A 343 21.45 -7.17 12.66
N PHE A 344 20.81 -5.99 12.70
CA PHE A 344 19.53 -5.79 13.39
C PHE A 344 18.29 -5.77 12.47
N LEU A 345 18.44 -5.42 11.20
CA LEU A 345 17.31 -5.09 10.31
C LEU A 345 17.26 -5.92 9.01
N LYS A 346 18.12 -6.94 8.85
CA LYS A 346 18.06 -7.89 7.73
C LYS A 346 17.59 -9.27 8.19
N THR A 347 16.83 -9.94 7.33
CA THR A 347 16.39 -11.34 7.49
C THR A 347 17.52 -12.33 7.20
N ASP A 348 18.35 -12.04 6.19
CA ASP A 348 19.53 -12.84 5.82
C ASP A 348 20.81 -12.13 6.29
N ASN A 349 21.43 -12.66 7.34
CA ASN A 349 22.72 -12.23 7.89
C ASN A 349 23.43 -13.42 8.57
N TYR A 350 24.61 -13.21 9.15
CA TYR A 350 25.39 -14.27 9.81
C TYR A 350 24.61 -15.02 10.91
N MET A 351 23.76 -14.30 11.65
CA MET A 351 22.88 -14.87 12.70
C MET A 351 21.51 -15.32 12.16
N LYS A 352 21.34 -15.46 10.84
CA LYS A 352 20.08 -15.85 10.19
C LYS A 352 18.90 -14.97 10.63
N GLY A 353 19.12 -13.66 10.78
CA GLY A 353 18.09 -12.67 11.06
C GLY A 353 17.43 -12.76 12.44
N ARG A 354 18.03 -13.46 13.41
CA ARG A 354 17.43 -13.69 14.74
C ARG A 354 17.09 -12.41 15.51
N TYR A 355 17.94 -11.38 15.44
CA TYR A 355 17.64 -10.09 16.08
C TYR A 355 16.47 -9.37 15.41
N PHE A 356 16.41 -9.41 14.08
CA PHE A 356 15.29 -8.83 13.34
C PHE A 356 13.98 -9.56 13.65
N ALA A 357 14.00 -10.90 13.73
CA ALA A 357 12.83 -11.67 14.17
C ALA A 357 12.38 -11.29 15.59
N ASN A 358 13.32 -11.08 16.52
CA ASN A 358 12.99 -10.74 17.90
C ASN A 358 12.34 -9.35 18.02
N ILE A 359 12.84 -8.33 17.31
CA ILE A 359 12.22 -7.00 17.34
C ILE A 359 10.85 -7.00 16.66
N ILE A 360 10.68 -7.74 15.56
CA ILE A 360 9.39 -7.90 14.91
C ILE A 360 8.39 -8.60 15.83
N LYS A 361 8.80 -9.61 16.60
CA LYS A 361 7.94 -10.23 17.61
C LYS A 361 7.52 -9.25 18.72
N GLU A 362 8.41 -8.35 19.15
CA GLU A 362 8.04 -7.27 20.09
C GLU A 362 6.98 -6.33 19.44
N VAL A 363 7.09 -6.00 18.15
CA VAL A 363 6.08 -5.21 17.42
C VAL A 363 4.75 -5.96 17.26
N CYS A 364 4.79 -7.26 16.96
CA CYS A 364 3.60 -8.11 16.89
C CYS A 364 2.86 -8.16 18.23
N ALA A 365 3.58 -8.28 19.34
CA ALA A 365 2.99 -8.28 20.68
C ALA A 365 2.27 -6.96 20.98
N ASP A 366 2.85 -5.81 20.60
CA ASP A 366 2.20 -4.50 20.74
C ASP A 366 0.91 -4.39 19.90
N LEU A 367 0.89 -5.01 18.71
CA LEU A 367 -0.29 -5.09 17.84
C LEU A 367 -1.37 -6.03 18.38
N GLU A 368 -0.99 -7.13 19.02
CA GLU A 368 -1.93 -8.08 19.66
C GLU A 368 -2.57 -7.50 20.92
N GLU A 369 -1.79 -6.75 21.72
CA GLU A 369 -2.33 -5.96 22.84
C GLU A 369 -3.32 -4.90 22.33
N SER A 370 -3.02 -4.31 21.17
CA SER A 370 -3.89 -3.37 20.47
C SER A 370 -4.97 -4.08 19.62
N LYS A 371 -5.96 -4.71 20.28
CA LYS A 371 -7.06 -5.52 19.68
C LYS A 371 -7.63 -5.06 18.32
N TYR A 372 -7.68 -3.76 18.06
CA TYR A 372 -8.29 -3.16 16.86
C TYR A 372 -7.28 -2.71 15.80
N GLN A 373 -6.00 -3.04 15.94
CA GLN A 373 -4.95 -2.68 14.99
C GLN A 373 -4.39 -3.93 14.33
N SER A 374 -4.26 -3.87 13.01
CA SER A 374 -3.63 -4.90 12.21
C SER A 374 -2.68 -4.26 11.21
N ALA A 375 -1.73 -5.02 10.68
CA ALA A 375 -0.72 -4.47 9.78
C ALA A 375 -0.38 -5.45 8.66
N GLU A 376 -0.01 -4.87 7.51
CA GLU A 376 0.49 -5.59 6.34
C GLU A 376 1.95 -5.21 6.02
N PRO A 377 2.93 -5.60 6.88
CA PRO A 377 4.33 -5.30 6.69
C PRO A 377 4.95 -5.97 5.46
N ARG A 378 5.85 -5.23 4.80
CA ARG A 378 6.56 -5.69 3.60
C ARG A 378 7.95 -6.22 3.90
N LEU A 379 8.26 -7.41 3.37
CA LEU A 379 9.57 -8.05 3.41
C LEU A 379 10.18 -8.07 2.01
N SER A 380 11.50 -7.87 1.91
CA SER A 380 12.17 -7.77 0.61
C SER A 380 12.59 -9.14 0.05
N ILE A 381 12.25 -9.40 -1.20
CA ILE A 381 12.91 -10.40 -2.05
C ILE A 381 13.53 -9.65 -3.23
N TYR A 382 14.84 -9.77 -3.38
CA TYR A 382 15.63 -9.01 -4.35
C TYR A 382 15.74 -9.72 -5.71
N GLY A 383 15.53 -11.04 -5.74
CA GLY A 383 15.63 -11.82 -6.97
C GLY A 383 17.06 -12.02 -7.46
N ARG A 384 18.07 -11.93 -6.57
CA ARG A 384 19.48 -12.14 -6.94
C ARG A 384 19.86 -13.61 -6.94
N SER A 385 19.17 -14.42 -6.14
CA SER A 385 19.37 -15.87 -6.09
C SER A 385 18.05 -16.61 -5.86
N PRO A 386 17.92 -17.86 -6.36
CA PRO A 386 16.68 -18.62 -6.20
C PRO A 386 16.43 -19.03 -4.74
N GLY A 387 17.49 -19.16 -3.93
CA GLY A 387 17.38 -19.53 -2.52
C GLY A 387 16.89 -18.41 -1.58
N GLU A 388 16.59 -17.20 -2.09
CA GLU A 388 16.11 -16.09 -1.24
C GLU A 388 14.77 -16.42 -0.58
N TRP A 389 13.85 -17.06 -1.30
CA TRP A 389 12.56 -17.49 -0.77
C TRP A 389 12.70 -18.49 0.37
N ASP A 390 13.54 -19.51 0.18
CA ASP A 390 13.78 -20.53 1.22
C ASP A 390 14.42 -19.94 2.47
N LYS A 391 15.37 -19.01 2.31
CA LYS A 391 15.98 -18.32 3.45
C LYS A 391 14.96 -17.46 4.19
N LEU A 392 14.11 -16.73 3.47
CA LEU A 392 13.07 -15.90 4.08
C LEU A 392 12.03 -16.76 4.83
N ALA A 393 11.61 -17.86 4.21
CA ALA A 393 10.66 -18.79 4.81
C ALA A 393 11.23 -19.47 6.07
N LYS A 394 12.49 -19.94 6.01
CA LYS A 394 13.19 -20.48 7.19
C LYS A 394 13.33 -19.44 8.29
N TRP A 395 13.66 -18.19 7.95
CA TRP A 395 13.71 -17.11 8.93
C TRP A 395 12.36 -16.94 9.65
N ALA A 396 11.25 -16.94 8.93
CA ALA A 396 9.92 -16.79 9.51
C ALA A 396 9.52 -17.99 10.38
N VAL A 397 9.69 -19.22 9.87
CA VAL A 397 9.27 -20.46 10.55
C VAL A 397 10.18 -20.77 11.75
N ASP A 398 11.51 -20.78 11.58
CA ASP A 398 12.46 -21.16 12.63
C ASP A 398 12.43 -20.19 13.82
N ASN A 399 12.18 -18.89 13.56
CA ASN A 399 12.09 -17.89 14.62
C ASN A 399 10.66 -17.66 15.15
N ASN A 400 9.67 -18.39 14.62
CA ASN A 400 8.24 -18.26 14.91
C ASN A 400 7.74 -16.81 14.77
N VAL A 401 7.98 -16.18 13.61
CA VAL A 401 7.57 -14.81 13.31
C VAL A 401 6.14 -14.81 12.78
N TYR A 402 5.18 -14.87 13.70
CA TYR A 402 3.75 -14.94 13.42
C TYR A 402 2.95 -13.99 14.32
N SER A 403 1.80 -13.53 13.81
CA SER A 403 0.74 -12.88 14.59
C SER A 403 -0.59 -12.97 13.85
N ASP A 404 -1.70 -13.10 14.58
CA ASP A 404 -3.05 -13.07 14.00
C ASP A 404 -3.38 -11.70 13.37
N ASN A 405 -2.74 -10.64 13.86
CA ASN A 405 -2.98 -9.26 13.42
C ASN A 405 -2.06 -8.85 12.25
N VAL A 406 -1.20 -9.74 11.78
CA VAL A 406 -0.18 -9.44 10.76
C VAL A 406 -0.31 -10.36 9.56
N ARG A 407 -0.24 -9.76 8.37
CA ARG A 407 -0.07 -10.48 7.11
C ARG A 407 1.07 -9.87 6.31
N TRP A 408 1.75 -10.67 5.50
CA TRP A 408 2.97 -10.22 4.82
C TRP A 408 2.69 -9.85 3.37
N LEU A 409 3.38 -8.81 2.90
CA LEU A 409 3.60 -8.59 1.47
C LEU A 409 5.09 -8.76 1.16
N VAL A 410 5.40 -9.24 -0.04
CA VAL A 410 6.78 -9.29 -0.52
C VAL A 410 7.00 -8.15 -1.49
N GLN A 411 7.98 -7.31 -1.18
CA GLN A 411 8.41 -6.22 -2.04
C GLN A 411 9.65 -6.60 -2.84
N THR A 412 9.64 -6.25 -4.12
CA THR A 412 10.78 -6.46 -5.02
C THR A 412 11.36 -5.12 -5.46
N PRO A 413 12.62 -4.84 -5.05
CA PRO A 413 13.34 -3.67 -5.53
C PRO A 413 13.69 -3.72 -7.02
N ARG A 414 13.42 -2.65 -7.77
CA ARG A 414 13.73 -2.52 -9.21
C ARG A 414 15.19 -2.11 -9.46
N LEU A 415 16.13 -2.96 -9.03
CA LEU A 415 17.57 -2.65 -9.01
C LEU A 415 18.41 -3.54 -9.96
N TYR A 416 17.85 -3.93 -11.11
CA TYR A 416 18.55 -4.81 -12.07
C TYR A 416 19.89 -4.23 -12.53
N ASP A 417 19.95 -2.93 -12.82
CA ASP A 417 21.17 -2.20 -13.21
C ASP A 417 22.33 -2.40 -12.23
N ILE A 418 22.03 -2.34 -10.92
CA ILE A 418 23.01 -2.57 -9.84
C ILE A 418 23.44 -4.04 -9.83
N TYR A 419 22.51 -4.98 -9.93
CA TYR A 419 22.82 -6.41 -9.91
C TYR A 419 23.61 -6.85 -11.13
N ARG A 420 23.30 -6.26 -12.29
CA ARG A 420 24.01 -6.48 -13.54
C ARG A 420 25.43 -5.94 -13.49
N SER A 421 25.61 -4.72 -13.02
CA SER A 421 26.93 -4.08 -12.87
C SER A 421 27.84 -4.85 -11.90
N ASN A 422 27.25 -5.46 -10.86
CA ASN A 422 27.96 -6.31 -9.90
C ASN A 422 28.11 -7.78 -10.34
N ASN A 423 27.71 -8.12 -11.56
CA ASN A 423 27.73 -9.49 -12.11
C ASN A 423 26.98 -10.53 -11.26
N LEU A 424 25.94 -10.10 -10.52
CA LEU A 424 25.09 -11.00 -9.73
C LEU A 424 24.04 -11.71 -10.59
N VAL A 425 23.64 -11.10 -11.71
CA VAL A 425 22.66 -11.65 -12.66
C VAL A 425 23.12 -11.45 -14.11
N LYS A 426 22.75 -12.39 -14.98
CA LYS A 426 23.14 -12.40 -16.40
C LYS A 426 22.18 -11.64 -17.31
N ASN A 427 20.89 -11.67 -16.99
CA ASN A 427 19.82 -11.01 -17.73
C ASN A 427 18.65 -10.76 -16.78
N PHE A 428 17.64 -10.04 -17.26
CA PHE A 428 16.45 -9.78 -16.46
C PHE A 428 15.63 -11.05 -16.19
N GLY A 429 15.68 -12.04 -17.09
CA GLY A 429 15.06 -13.34 -16.94
C GLY A 429 15.51 -14.09 -15.68
N GLU A 430 16.77 -13.95 -15.26
CA GLU A 430 17.24 -14.53 -14.00
C GLU A 430 16.54 -13.91 -12.78
N ILE A 431 16.24 -12.60 -12.79
CA ILE A 431 15.47 -11.96 -11.71
C ILE A 431 14.05 -12.54 -11.65
N ILE A 432 13.36 -12.59 -12.79
CA ILE A 432 12.01 -13.16 -12.87
C ILE A 432 12.00 -14.63 -12.44
N SER A 433 12.98 -15.41 -12.89
CA SER A 433 13.15 -16.81 -12.47
C SER A 433 13.37 -16.93 -10.96
N ASN A 434 14.27 -16.14 -10.38
CA ASN A 434 14.54 -16.17 -8.95
C ASN A 434 13.32 -15.73 -8.11
N MET A 435 12.47 -14.87 -8.66
CA MET A 435 11.24 -14.42 -7.99
C MET A 435 10.11 -15.46 -8.06
N PHE A 436 9.88 -16.06 -9.24
CA PHE A 436 8.67 -16.88 -9.46
C PHE A 436 8.93 -18.38 -9.48
N LYS A 437 10.12 -18.85 -9.88
CA LYS A 437 10.42 -20.29 -9.96
C LYS A 437 10.15 -21.03 -8.64
N PRO A 438 10.66 -20.56 -7.48
CA PRO A 438 10.43 -21.28 -6.21
C PRO A 438 8.95 -21.31 -5.83
N LEU A 439 8.19 -20.29 -6.23
CA LEU A 439 6.75 -20.21 -6.01
C LEU A 439 5.97 -21.19 -6.87
N PHE A 440 6.38 -21.42 -8.12
CA PHE A 440 5.81 -22.47 -8.95
C PHE A 440 6.20 -23.87 -8.43
N GLU A 441 7.46 -24.09 -8.05
CA GLU A 441 7.95 -25.38 -7.52
C GLU A 441 7.17 -25.79 -6.27
N VAL A 442 7.02 -24.89 -5.29
CA VAL A 442 6.23 -25.16 -4.08
C VAL A 442 4.73 -25.30 -4.36
N SER A 443 4.21 -24.56 -5.35
CA SER A 443 2.80 -24.67 -5.76
C SER A 443 2.51 -25.91 -6.60
N LEU A 444 3.51 -26.60 -7.15
CA LEU A 444 3.35 -27.90 -7.81
C LEU A 444 3.56 -29.05 -6.82
N ALA A 445 4.60 -28.96 -6.00
CA ALA A 445 4.96 -29.95 -5.01
C ALA A 445 5.28 -29.27 -3.67
N PRO A 446 4.32 -29.15 -2.73
CA PRO A 446 4.54 -28.45 -1.46
C PRO A 446 5.71 -29.00 -0.63
N ALA A 447 5.99 -30.29 -0.74
CA ALA A 447 7.11 -30.95 -0.07
C ALA A 447 8.50 -30.52 -0.59
N SER A 448 8.59 -29.87 -1.76
CA SER A 448 9.87 -29.38 -2.31
C SER A 448 10.46 -28.23 -1.49
N HIS A 449 9.60 -27.34 -0.99
CA HIS A 449 9.96 -26.19 -0.15
C HIS A 449 9.03 -26.13 1.07
N PRO A 450 9.23 -26.99 2.09
CA PRO A 450 8.27 -27.18 3.17
C PRO A 450 8.06 -25.93 4.03
N GLU A 451 9.13 -25.20 4.37
CA GLU A 451 9.01 -23.94 5.12
C GLU A 451 8.36 -22.85 4.27
N LEU A 452 8.63 -22.82 2.96
CA LEU A 452 8.04 -21.85 2.05
C LEU A 452 6.52 -22.07 1.95
N HIS A 453 6.07 -23.32 1.80
CA HIS A 453 4.63 -23.64 1.76
C HIS A 453 3.91 -23.12 3.00
N LYS A 454 4.52 -23.28 4.19
CA LYS A 454 4.00 -22.74 5.45
C LYS A 454 3.96 -21.22 5.47
N PHE A 455 5.05 -20.58 5.03
CA PHE A 455 5.14 -19.12 5.00
C PHE A 455 4.11 -18.49 4.03
N LEU A 456 3.87 -19.12 2.88
CA LEU A 456 2.96 -18.60 1.86
C LEU A 456 1.50 -18.49 2.34
N GLN A 457 1.07 -19.24 3.36
CA GLN A 457 -0.27 -19.10 3.96
C GLN A 457 -0.49 -17.70 4.58
N HIS A 458 0.59 -17.07 5.04
CA HIS A 458 0.58 -15.76 5.67
C HIS A 458 0.95 -14.63 4.72
N LEU A 459 1.30 -14.97 3.47
CA LEU A 459 1.65 -14.01 2.41
C LEU A 459 0.40 -13.66 1.59
N VAL A 460 0.14 -12.36 1.46
CA VAL A 460 -1.05 -11.84 0.77
C VAL A 460 -0.74 -11.36 -0.64
N GLY A 461 0.46 -10.84 -0.89
CA GLY A 461 0.73 -10.25 -2.20
C GLY A 461 2.14 -9.75 -2.45
N PHE A 462 2.28 -9.14 -3.62
CA PHE A 462 3.52 -8.58 -4.15
C PHE A 462 3.45 -7.05 -4.23
N ASP A 463 4.61 -6.43 -4.04
CA ASP A 463 4.86 -5.01 -4.20
C ASP A 463 6.13 -4.81 -5.05
N SER A 464 6.19 -3.70 -5.77
CA SER A 464 7.35 -3.28 -6.56
C SER A 464 7.83 -1.94 -6.03
N VAL A 465 9.10 -1.87 -5.61
CA VAL A 465 9.69 -0.69 -4.95
C VAL A 465 10.96 -0.23 -5.67
N ASP A 466 11.21 1.07 -5.72
CA ASP A 466 12.50 1.75 -5.97
C ASP A 466 12.20 3.26 -6.06
N ASP A 467 13.23 4.09 -6.21
CA ASP A 467 13.12 5.50 -6.57
C ASP A 467 12.43 5.70 -7.93
N GLU A 468 11.14 6.05 -7.88
CA GLU A 468 10.32 6.34 -9.05
C GLU A 468 10.68 7.68 -9.74
N SER A 469 11.55 8.51 -9.14
CA SER A 469 12.00 9.76 -9.76
C SER A 469 13.10 9.56 -10.80
N LYS A 470 13.76 8.38 -10.81
CA LYS A 470 14.73 8.03 -11.85
C LYS A 470 14.02 7.99 -13.22
N PRO A 471 14.61 8.61 -14.26
CA PRO A 471 14.03 8.57 -15.59
C PRO A 471 14.09 7.14 -16.16
N ASP A 472 12.99 6.71 -16.77
CA ASP A 472 12.98 5.51 -17.61
C ASP A 472 13.64 5.87 -18.95
N ASN A 473 14.87 5.38 -19.17
CA ASN A 473 15.63 5.65 -20.40
C ASN A 473 15.06 4.92 -21.64
N LEU A 474 14.36 3.81 -21.42
CA LEU A 474 13.82 2.93 -22.46
C LEU A 474 12.30 2.86 -22.32
N LEU A 475 11.59 2.82 -23.45
CA LEU A 475 10.15 2.59 -23.46
C LEU A 475 9.87 1.10 -23.64
N PHE A 476 8.79 0.61 -23.04
CA PHE A 476 8.31 -0.75 -23.28
C PHE A 476 7.38 -0.77 -24.49
N ASP A 477 7.80 -1.45 -25.54
CA ASP A 477 7.16 -1.52 -26.85
C ASP A 477 7.27 -2.93 -27.46
N MET A 478 6.82 -3.10 -28.71
CA MET A 478 6.87 -4.42 -29.39
C MET A 478 8.30 -4.90 -29.62
N ASP A 479 9.24 -3.99 -29.85
CA ASP A 479 10.65 -4.30 -30.14
C ASP A 479 11.47 -4.59 -28.88
N SER A 480 10.93 -4.25 -27.70
CA SER A 480 11.57 -4.54 -26.42
C SER A 480 11.85 -6.03 -26.25
N PRO A 481 13.08 -6.44 -25.91
CA PRO A 481 13.44 -7.85 -25.85
C PRO A 481 12.71 -8.57 -24.70
N PRO A 482 12.49 -9.89 -24.80
CA PRO A 482 12.02 -10.70 -23.68
C PRO A 482 13.05 -10.72 -22.54
N PRO A 483 12.65 -11.07 -21.30
CA PRO A 483 13.53 -11.00 -20.12
C PRO A 483 14.84 -11.75 -20.27
N GLU A 484 14.82 -12.91 -20.93
CA GLU A 484 15.97 -13.76 -21.18
C GLU A 484 17.03 -13.09 -22.08
N GLU A 485 16.59 -12.19 -22.95
CA GLU A 485 17.43 -11.45 -23.90
C GLU A 485 17.78 -10.04 -23.40
N TRP A 486 17.18 -9.58 -22.32
CA TRP A 486 17.55 -8.31 -21.68
C TRP A 486 18.88 -8.46 -20.94
N THR A 487 19.99 -8.29 -21.67
CA THR A 487 21.36 -8.42 -21.14
C THR A 487 22.09 -7.10 -20.99
N GLY A 488 21.48 -5.98 -21.40
CA GLY A 488 22.06 -4.63 -21.29
C GLY A 488 22.32 -4.20 -19.85
N SER A 489 23.10 -3.13 -19.67
CA SER A 489 23.37 -2.51 -18.36
C SER A 489 22.22 -1.62 -17.87
N GLU A 490 21.38 -1.14 -18.79
CA GLU A 490 20.24 -0.29 -18.47
C GLU A 490 19.16 -1.06 -17.70
N ASN A 491 18.55 -0.38 -16.73
CA ASN A 491 17.41 -0.91 -15.99
C ASN A 491 16.17 -1.01 -16.91
N PRO A 492 15.42 -2.12 -16.92
CA PRO A 492 14.14 -2.15 -17.60
C PRO A 492 13.20 -1.07 -17.05
N PRO A 493 12.32 -0.49 -17.89
CA PRO A 493 11.40 0.55 -17.45
C PRO A 493 10.37 -0.01 -16.47
N TYR A 494 9.76 0.87 -15.69
CA TYR A 494 8.77 0.50 -14.66
C TYR A 494 7.65 -0.38 -15.22
N VAL A 495 7.13 -0.03 -16.40
CA VAL A 495 6.04 -0.76 -17.07
C VAL A 495 6.44 -2.20 -17.42
N TYR A 496 7.71 -2.43 -17.75
CA TYR A 496 8.26 -3.75 -18.04
C TYR A 496 8.23 -4.64 -16.79
N TYR A 497 8.71 -4.13 -15.65
CA TYR A 497 8.63 -4.83 -14.36
C TYR A 497 7.19 -5.19 -14.01
N VAL A 498 6.26 -4.23 -14.15
CA VAL A 498 4.85 -4.42 -13.83
C VAL A 498 4.22 -5.50 -14.72
N TYR A 499 4.45 -5.47 -16.03
CA TYR A 499 3.91 -6.48 -16.96
C TYR A 499 4.37 -7.90 -16.63
N TYR A 500 5.69 -8.13 -16.50
CA TYR A 500 6.19 -9.49 -16.24
C TYR A 500 5.89 -9.96 -14.81
N THR A 501 5.82 -9.06 -13.83
CA THR A 501 5.36 -9.43 -12.48
C THR A 501 3.90 -9.87 -12.52
N TYR A 502 3.03 -9.08 -13.17
CA TYR A 502 1.62 -9.38 -13.30
C TYR A 502 1.35 -10.67 -14.07
N ALA A 503 1.99 -10.86 -15.23
CA ALA A 503 1.75 -12.03 -16.09
C ALA A 503 2.11 -13.34 -15.37
N ASN A 504 3.26 -13.37 -14.69
CA ASN A 504 3.66 -14.53 -13.90
C ASN A 504 2.78 -14.75 -12.67
N MET A 505 2.37 -13.68 -12.00
CA MET A 505 1.42 -13.77 -10.87
C MET A 505 0.06 -14.31 -11.31
N ALA A 506 -0.46 -13.91 -12.49
CA ALA A 506 -1.75 -14.39 -13.00
C ALA A 506 -1.72 -15.91 -13.23
N VAL A 507 -0.69 -16.41 -13.91
CA VAL A 507 -0.47 -17.85 -14.12
C VAL A 507 -0.31 -18.59 -12.78
N LEU A 508 0.48 -18.02 -11.86
CA LEU A 508 0.68 -18.61 -10.53
C LEU A 508 -0.61 -18.67 -9.73
N ASN A 509 -1.43 -17.62 -9.76
CA ASN A 509 -2.71 -17.58 -9.08
C ASN A 509 -3.69 -18.59 -9.64
N ALA A 510 -3.78 -18.75 -10.97
CA ALA A 510 -4.62 -19.76 -11.59
C ALA A 510 -4.21 -21.19 -11.15
N LEU A 511 -2.90 -21.49 -11.13
CA LEU A 511 -2.40 -22.77 -10.61
C LEU A 511 -2.75 -22.97 -9.12
N ARG A 512 -2.58 -21.93 -8.31
CA ARG A 512 -2.81 -22.02 -6.86
C ARG A 512 -4.29 -22.16 -6.55
N GLU A 513 -5.16 -21.43 -7.23
CA GLU A 513 -6.61 -21.54 -7.09
C GLU A 513 -7.11 -22.93 -7.49
N GLU A 514 -6.60 -23.50 -8.61
CA GLU A 514 -6.96 -24.88 -9.03
C GLU A 514 -6.62 -25.91 -7.94
N ARG A 515 -5.54 -25.68 -7.19
CA ARG A 515 -5.12 -26.53 -6.07
C ARG A 515 -5.76 -26.17 -4.73
N GLY A 516 -6.65 -25.18 -4.67
CA GLY A 516 -7.25 -24.70 -3.42
C GLY A 516 -6.26 -23.99 -2.49
N LEU A 517 -5.13 -23.49 -3.00
CA LEU A 517 -4.14 -22.70 -2.28
C LEU A 517 -4.49 -21.21 -2.32
N ASN A 518 -3.97 -20.43 -1.37
CA ASN A 518 -4.17 -18.97 -1.33
C ASN A 518 -3.54 -18.29 -2.56
N THR A 519 -4.22 -17.31 -3.12
CA THR A 519 -3.74 -16.48 -4.24
C THR A 519 -3.11 -15.18 -3.75
N PHE A 520 -2.41 -14.50 -4.65
CA PHE A 520 -1.68 -13.26 -4.35
C PHE A 520 -2.27 -12.05 -5.06
N VAL A 521 -2.15 -10.89 -4.42
CA VAL A 521 -2.55 -9.61 -5.02
C VAL A 521 -1.34 -8.76 -5.37
N PHE A 522 -1.46 -7.88 -6.36
CA PHE A 522 -0.39 -6.95 -6.72
C PHE A 522 -0.73 -5.54 -6.24
N ARG A 523 0.13 -4.99 -5.36
CA ARG A 523 -0.01 -3.67 -4.73
C ARG A 523 1.29 -2.87 -4.81
N PRO A 524 1.70 -2.41 -6.01
CA PRO A 524 2.99 -1.75 -6.21
C PRO A 524 3.05 -0.33 -5.65
N HIS A 525 4.26 0.15 -5.34
CA HIS A 525 4.53 1.58 -5.22
C HIS A 525 4.42 2.22 -6.60
N CYS A 526 3.53 3.21 -6.70
CA CYS A 526 3.24 3.88 -7.96
C CYS A 526 2.69 5.29 -7.76
N GLY A 527 3.20 6.22 -8.57
CA GLY A 527 2.79 7.62 -8.56
C GLY A 527 3.17 8.34 -7.28
N GLU A 528 4.21 7.93 -6.57
CA GLU A 528 4.88 8.79 -5.59
C GLU A 528 5.66 9.88 -6.33
N ALA A 529 6.41 9.45 -7.35
CA ALA A 529 7.13 10.28 -8.29
C ALA A 529 6.94 9.72 -9.72
N GLY A 530 7.85 10.04 -10.63
CA GLY A 530 7.87 9.47 -11.98
C GLY A 530 6.76 9.93 -12.94
N PRO A 531 6.78 9.37 -14.16
CA PRO A 531 5.83 9.69 -15.23
C PRO A 531 4.45 9.03 -15.05
N VAL A 532 3.43 9.62 -15.70
CA VAL A 532 2.01 9.20 -15.58
C VAL A 532 1.75 7.81 -16.14
N ASN A 533 2.57 7.34 -17.09
CA ASN A 533 2.46 6.01 -17.68
C ASN A 533 2.62 4.87 -16.64
N HIS A 534 3.29 5.10 -15.50
CA HIS A 534 3.33 4.15 -14.38
C HIS A 534 1.93 3.93 -13.79
N LEU A 535 1.17 5.01 -13.60
CA LEU A 535 -0.21 4.96 -13.09
C LEU A 535 -1.14 4.28 -14.09
N VAL A 536 -0.86 4.37 -15.39
CA VAL A 536 -1.63 3.68 -16.43
C VAL A 536 -1.44 2.17 -16.34
N SER A 537 -0.20 1.70 -16.26
CA SER A 537 0.08 0.27 -16.19
C SER A 537 -0.49 -0.35 -14.90
N THR A 538 -0.35 0.33 -13.76
CA THR A 538 -0.90 -0.14 -12.48
C THR A 538 -2.43 -0.01 -12.39
N PHE A 539 -3.04 0.97 -13.05
CA PHE A 539 -4.50 1.01 -13.21
C PHE A 539 -5.03 -0.23 -13.95
N MET A 540 -4.26 -0.82 -14.87
CA MET A 540 -4.69 -2.07 -15.51
C MET A 540 -4.42 -3.28 -14.62
N MET A 541 -3.22 -3.36 -14.02
CA MET A 541 -2.68 -4.61 -13.49
C MET A 541 -2.72 -4.76 -11.96
N ALA A 542 -2.88 -3.68 -11.20
CA ALA A 542 -2.79 -3.74 -9.74
C ALA A 542 -4.18 -3.66 -9.07
N GLN A 543 -4.36 -4.44 -8.00
CA GLN A 543 -5.55 -4.36 -7.14
C GLN A 543 -5.64 -2.98 -6.48
N SER A 544 -4.52 -2.51 -5.91
CA SER A 544 -4.37 -1.17 -5.33
C SER A 544 -2.97 -0.64 -5.61
N ILE A 545 -2.73 0.65 -5.36
CA ILE A 545 -1.40 1.27 -5.46
C ILE A 545 -1.02 1.87 -4.12
N ASN A 546 0.29 1.87 -3.83
CA ASN A 546 0.84 2.63 -2.73
C ASN A 546 1.25 4.02 -3.25
N HIS A 547 0.93 5.08 -2.50
CA HIS A 547 1.09 6.52 -2.84
C HIS A 547 0.00 7.16 -3.73
N GLY A 548 0.13 7.09 -5.06
CA GLY A 548 -0.81 7.76 -5.98
C GLY A 548 -0.82 9.30 -5.96
N LEU A 549 0.21 9.95 -5.43
CA LEU A 549 0.37 11.42 -5.41
C LEU A 549 0.34 12.05 -6.81
N GLY A 550 0.87 11.35 -7.81
CA GLY A 550 0.88 11.75 -9.23
C GLY A 550 -0.52 11.94 -9.82
N LEU A 551 -1.55 11.30 -9.26
CA LEU A 551 -2.95 11.48 -9.69
C LEU A 551 -3.43 12.92 -9.53
N ARG A 552 -2.81 13.72 -8.65
CA ARG A 552 -3.10 15.15 -8.52
C ARG A 552 -2.65 15.95 -9.75
N LYS A 553 -1.48 15.62 -10.31
CA LYS A 553 -0.89 16.32 -11.47
C LYS A 553 -1.68 16.07 -12.75
N VAL A 554 -2.21 14.85 -12.92
CA VAL A 554 -3.03 14.49 -14.10
C VAL A 554 -4.28 15.38 -14.22
N ARG A 555 -4.81 15.88 -13.11
CA ARG A 555 -5.99 16.77 -13.07
C ARG A 555 -5.69 18.20 -13.52
N GLN A 556 -4.50 18.71 -13.22
CA GLN A 556 -4.08 20.06 -13.56
C GLN A 556 -3.50 20.00 -14.98
N GLY A 557 -4.29 20.42 -15.97
CA GLY A 557 -3.77 20.60 -17.32
C GLY A 557 -2.53 21.51 -17.32
N LEU A 558 -1.65 21.32 -18.29
CA LEU A 558 -0.58 22.24 -18.65
C LEU A 558 -1.16 23.60 -19.14
N SER A 559 -1.87 24.30 -18.26
CA SER A 559 -2.03 25.75 -18.34
C SER A 559 -0.92 26.34 -17.48
N GLY A 560 -0.01 27.08 -18.13
CA GLY A 560 1.28 27.44 -17.59
C GLY A 560 1.30 28.26 -16.29
N ARG A 561 2.54 28.38 -15.82
CA ARG A 561 3.07 29.02 -14.60
C ARG A 561 3.06 28.15 -13.36
N ALA A 562 4.28 27.73 -13.03
CA ALA A 562 4.70 27.46 -11.67
C ALA A 562 4.22 28.58 -10.74
N GLU A 563 3.24 28.25 -9.90
CA GLU A 563 3.14 28.82 -8.56
C GLU A 563 3.60 27.73 -7.59
N GLU A 564 4.92 27.46 -7.60
CA GLU A 564 5.59 27.20 -6.33
C GLU A 564 5.58 28.53 -5.57
N ALA A 565 4.53 28.76 -4.78
CA ALA A 565 4.55 29.79 -3.76
C ALA A 565 5.54 29.37 -2.67
N SER A 566 6.81 29.67 -2.90
CA SER A 566 7.76 29.93 -1.81
C SER A 566 7.27 31.15 -1.04
N PRO A 567 7.38 31.20 0.31
CA PRO A 567 7.02 32.39 1.06
C PRO A 567 7.90 33.56 0.59
N PRO A 568 7.38 34.80 0.51
CA PRO A 568 8.14 35.92 -0.04
C PRO A 568 9.41 36.20 0.76
N GLU A 569 10.55 36.24 0.06
CA GLU A 569 11.81 36.79 0.54
C GLU A 569 11.64 38.29 0.86
N ARG A 570 11.30 38.61 2.11
CA ARG A 570 11.41 39.98 2.61
C ARG A 570 11.96 40.08 4.03
N TRP A 571 12.98 39.30 4.36
CA TRP A 571 13.85 39.57 5.52
C TRP A 571 15.31 39.14 5.24
N ARG A 572 15.92 39.69 4.19
CA ARG A 572 17.39 39.75 4.06
C ARG A 572 17.82 41.15 3.64
N ARG A 573 17.78 42.09 4.59
CA ARG A 573 18.73 43.21 4.65
C ARG A 573 18.99 43.55 6.11
N GLY A 574 20.21 43.23 6.52
CA GLY A 574 20.79 43.54 7.81
C GLY A 574 22.24 43.07 7.76
N GLY A 575 23.01 43.66 6.85
CA GLY A 575 24.46 43.53 6.91
C GLY A 575 24.96 44.23 8.17
N ILE A 576 26.01 43.69 8.77
CA ILE A 576 27.09 44.45 9.41
C ILE A 576 28.30 43.52 9.51
N ASP A 577 29.43 44.16 9.30
CA ASP A 577 30.78 43.66 9.12
C ASP A 577 31.38 42.85 10.27
N THR A 578 32.36 42.08 9.83
CA THR A 578 33.54 41.55 10.53
C THR A 578 34.05 42.44 11.68
N THR A 579 34.32 41.84 12.85
CA THR A 579 35.63 41.86 13.58
C THR A 579 35.48 41.36 15.04
N GLY A 580 36.45 40.55 15.50
CA GLY A 580 37.03 40.67 16.86
C GLY A 580 36.36 39.97 18.05
N SER A 581 36.83 38.76 18.36
CA SER A 581 37.25 38.26 19.68
C SER A 581 36.50 38.58 21.00
N LEU A 582 36.28 37.47 21.74
CA LEU A 582 36.52 37.25 23.19
C LEU A 582 35.47 37.66 24.25
N VAL A 583 35.36 36.73 25.22
CA VAL A 583 34.89 36.82 26.63
C VAL A 583 33.40 36.54 26.94
N GLY A 584 33.13 35.25 27.18
CA GLY A 584 32.65 34.63 28.43
C GLY A 584 31.67 35.28 29.42
N TRP A 585 30.99 34.36 30.13
CA TRP A 585 30.48 34.37 31.51
C TRP A 585 28.94 34.42 31.73
N TYR A 586 28.47 33.35 32.40
CA TYR A 586 27.31 33.15 33.28
C TYR A 586 25.85 33.12 32.75
N GLY A 587 25.15 32.00 33.05
CA GLY A 587 23.68 31.96 33.29
C GLY A 587 23.34 32.37 34.74
N PRO A 588 22.23 31.96 35.38
CA PRO A 588 20.96 31.36 34.93
C PRO A 588 19.70 32.05 35.57
N CYS A 589 18.53 31.36 35.54
CA CYS A 589 17.25 31.61 36.25
C CYS A 589 16.31 32.66 35.61
N CYS A 590 15.00 32.45 35.41
CA CYS A 590 14.02 31.53 36.02
C CYS A 590 13.14 30.83 34.99
#